data_AF-A0A3S5BVE6-F1
#
_entry.id   AF-A0A3S5BVE6-F1
#
_cell.length_a   1.000
_cell.length_b   1.000
_cell.length_c   1.000
_cell.angle_alpha   90.00
_cell.angle_beta   90.00
_cell.angle_gamma   90.00
#
_symmetry.space_group_name_H-M   'P 1'
#
loop_
_entity.id
_entity.type
_entity.pdbx_description
1 polymer ?
#
loop_
_entity_poly.entity_id
_entity_poly.type
_entity_poly.pdbx_seq_one_letter_code
_entity_poly.pdbx_strand_id
1 'polypeptide(L)'
;MSSRGSRRQSCTPQRSLEVPLSRRAFLGFLPVCAALSACTAQNTSSGFDADGRLQVVATTPILADVARAVGGERARVHALIPNGADPHSYEPSLRDVRDVAYARLAFTNGLLLEQRKMVAMVSSNLPQGSAQVAVAERIEQYGGKLEPVVEDASLDSIWLGLRVEGTEPSSASASHSAESPSDSDASVAFSVTRVKGPGQVAAFITQTFGAVEMMCDSQARGTQESAQDGVRVRTGDMGSLELPLQAHTHLSWAFADAGVYELDVLATPRNAPEGCTRHREHCMSWWVKTLPRPPLVWVQIRPF
;
A
#
# COMPACT_ATOMS: atom_id res chain seq x y z
N MET A 1 -60.90 20.89 -71.59
CA MET A 1 -60.42 20.11 -72.76
C MET A 1 -59.93 18.75 -72.30
N SER A 2 -60.17 17.71 -73.13
CA SER A 2 -59.60 16.35 -73.01
C SER A 2 -59.84 15.57 -71.70
N SER A 3 -59.34 14.32 -71.66
CA SER A 3 -59.77 13.25 -70.73
C SER A 3 -58.69 12.17 -70.51
N ARG A 4 -59.02 11.19 -69.64
CA ARG A 4 -58.36 9.88 -69.41
C ARG A 4 -57.03 9.88 -68.63
N GLY A 5 -56.78 8.76 -67.93
CA GLY A 5 -55.42 8.37 -67.54
C GLY A 5 -55.27 7.62 -66.20
N SER A 6 -55.84 6.42 -66.04
CA SER A 6 -55.49 5.59 -64.87
C SER A 6 -54.15 4.86 -65.09
N ARG A 7 -53.29 4.80 -64.07
CA ARG A 7 -52.34 3.69 -63.90
C ARG A 7 -52.38 3.16 -62.47
N ARG A 8 -52.64 1.86 -62.35
CA ARG A 8 -52.34 1.08 -61.14
C ARG A 8 -50.85 0.78 -61.13
N GLN A 9 -50.25 0.70 -59.95
CA GLN A 9 -49.05 -0.12 -59.73
C GLN A 9 -49.36 -1.11 -58.59
N SER A 10 -48.91 -2.35 -58.75
CA SER A 10 -49.33 -3.50 -57.96
C SER A 10 -48.29 -3.86 -56.90
N CYS A 11 -48.75 -4.18 -55.70
CA CYS A 11 -47.91 -4.77 -54.66
C CYS A 11 -47.38 -6.14 -55.13
N THR A 12 -46.07 -6.36 -55.03
CA THR A 12 -45.44 -7.68 -55.25
C THR A 12 -45.38 -8.42 -53.91
N PRO A 13 -45.79 -9.70 -53.84
CA PRO A 13 -45.72 -10.46 -52.59
C PRO A 13 -44.28 -10.88 -52.27
N GLN A 14 -43.90 -10.75 -51.00
CA GLN A 14 -42.59 -11.14 -50.49
C GLN A 14 -42.54 -12.67 -50.32
N ARG A 15 -41.56 -13.34 -50.95
CA ARG A 15 -41.40 -14.80 -50.85
C ARG A 15 -40.88 -15.20 -49.46
N SER A 16 -41.61 -16.08 -48.78
CA SER A 16 -41.08 -16.84 -47.65
C SER A 16 -40.05 -17.88 -48.12
N LEU A 17 -38.95 -18.00 -47.39
CA LEU A 17 -37.93 -19.04 -47.57
C LEU A 17 -38.07 -20.05 -46.42
N GLU A 18 -38.81 -21.12 -46.66
CA GLU A 18 -38.86 -22.25 -45.72
C GLU A 18 -37.66 -23.18 -45.96
N VAL A 19 -36.85 -23.39 -44.91
CA VAL A 19 -35.69 -24.29 -44.95
C VAL A 19 -36.11 -25.65 -44.39
N PRO A 20 -36.06 -26.74 -45.17
CA PRO A 20 -36.52 -28.05 -44.71
C PRO A 20 -35.54 -28.66 -43.69
N LEU A 21 -35.95 -28.69 -42.42
CA LEU A 21 -35.21 -29.33 -41.32
C LEU A 21 -35.10 -30.85 -41.52
N SER A 22 -33.98 -31.31 -42.10
CA SER A 22 -33.77 -32.74 -42.33
C SER A 22 -33.51 -33.48 -41.00
N ARG A 23 -34.43 -34.40 -40.66
CA ARG A 23 -34.55 -34.99 -39.31
C ARG A 23 -33.52 -36.10 -38.99
N ARG A 24 -32.36 -36.10 -39.64
CA ARG A 24 -31.36 -37.19 -39.60
C ARG A 24 -29.97 -36.81 -39.04
N ALA A 25 -29.71 -35.54 -38.73
CA ALA A 25 -28.39 -35.07 -38.30
C ALA A 25 -28.09 -35.19 -36.78
N PHE A 26 -29.01 -35.76 -35.98
CA PHE A 26 -28.95 -35.66 -34.50
C PHE A 26 -28.28 -36.82 -33.75
N LEU A 27 -27.83 -37.89 -34.44
CA LEU A 27 -27.19 -39.05 -33.79
C LEU A 27 -25.64 -39.00 -33.74
N GLY A 28 -25.00 -37.97 -34.32
CA GLY A 28 -23.53 -37.84 -34.34
C GLY A 28 -22.92 -36.99 -33.21
N PHE A 29 -23.71 -36.15 -32.52
CA PHE A 29 -23.16 -35.08 -31.68
C PHE A 29 -22.99 -35.44 -30.19
N LEU A 30 -23.66 -36.49 -29.72
CA LEU A 30 -23.68 -36.86 -28.30
C LEU A 30 -22.31 -37.29 -27.69
N PRO A 31 -21.43 -38.06 -28.37
CA PRO A 31 -20.19 -38.53 -27.74
C PRO A 31 -19.12 -37.43 -27.59
N VAL A 32 -19.17 -36.38 -28.41
CA VAL A 32 -18.17 -35.29 -28.38
C VAL A 32 -18.28 -34.45 -27.10
N CYS A 33 -19.52 -34.21 -26.64
CA CYS A 33 -19.77 -33.43 -25.41
C CYS A 33 -19.25 -34.14 -24.14
N ALA A 34 -19.22 -35.49 -24.14
CA ALA A 34 -18.68 -36.26 -23.02
C ALA A 34 -17.16 -36.12 -22.89
N ALA A 35 -16.42 -36.05 -24.00
CA ALA A 35 -14.96 -35.88 -24.00
C ALA A 35 -14.53 -34.51 -23.46
N LEU A 36 -15.30 -33.45 -23.70
CA LEU A 36 -15.00 -32.09 -23.23
C LEU A 36 -15.21 -31.90 -21.72
N SER A 37 -16.06 -32.72 -21.09
CA SER A 37 -16.28 -32.66 -19.63
C SER A 37 -15.16 -33.33 -18.81
N ALA A 38 -14.30 -34.14 -19.45
CA ALA A 38 -13.21 -34.85 -18.76
C ALA A 38 -12.09 -33.93 -18.24
N CYS A 39 -11.88 -32.77 -18.87
CA CYS A 39 -10.80 -31.84 -18.54
C CYS A 39 -11.14 -30.86 -17.38
N THR A 40 -12.28 -31.04 -16.71
CA THR A 40 -12.70 -30.21 -15.55
C THR A 40 -12.42 -30.86 -14.19
N ALA A 41 -11.97 -32.11 -14.18
CA ALA A 41 -11.46 -32.77 -12.98
C ALA A 41 -9.98 -32.43 -12.75
N GLN A 42 -9.58 -32.35 -11.48
CA GLN A 42 -8.18 -32.34 -11.03
C GLN A 42 -7.35 -31.09 -11.36
N ASN A 43 -7.71 -29.96 -10.75
CA ASN A 43 -6.71 -29.03 -10.21
C ASN A 43 -7.04 -28.61 -8.76
N THR A 44 -7.61 -29.55 -8.00
CA THR A 44 -8.24 -29.33 -6.69
C THR A 44 -7.30 -29.67 -5.53
N SER A 45 -6.21 -28.91 -5.38
CA SER A 45 -5.38 -28.92 -4.15
C SER A 45 -4.69 -27.59 -3.83
N SER A 46 -5.09 -26.47 -4.44
CA SER A 46 -4.70 -25.15 -3.92
C SER A 46 -5.10 -25.01 -2.44
N GLY A 47 -4.16 -24.64 -1.57
CA GLY A 47 -4.38 -24.60 -0.13
C GLY A 47 -4.11 -25.89 0.65
N PHE A 48 -3.62 -26.97 0.02
CA PHE A 48 -3.15 -28.17 0.72
C PHE A 48 -1.79 -28.64 0.17
N ASP A 49 -0.93 -29.20 1.03
CA ASP A 49 0.35 -29.78 0.59
C ASP A 49 0.26 -31.28 0.26
N ALA A 50 1.36 -31.87 -0.20
CA ALA A 50 1.40 -33.27 -0.65
C ALA A 50 1.05 -34.29 0.45
N ASP A 51 1.18 -33.91 1.72
CA ASP A 51 0.82 -34.72 2.88
C ASP A 51 -0.64 -34.47 3.33
N GLY A 52 -1.40 -33.67 2.58
CA GLY A 52 -2.78 -33.30 2.87
C GLY A 52 -2.94 -32.20 3.94
N ARG A 53 -1.86 -31.51 4.31
CA ARG A 53 -1.89 -30.49 5.37
C ARG A 53 -2.38 -29.15 4.84
N LEU A 54 -3.19 -28.45 5.62
CA LEU A 54 -3.70 -27.12 5.27
C LEU A 54 -2.54 -26.13 5.13
N GLN A 55 -2.42 -25.48 3.99
CA GLN A 55 -1.42 -24.42 3.77
C GLN A 55 -1.93 -23.12 4.41
N VAL A 56 -1.15 -22.61 5.36
CA VAL A 56 -1.47 -21.41 6.14
C VAL A 56 -0.30 -20.42 6.02
N VAL A 57 -0.62 -19.16 5.78
CA VAL A 57 0.34 -18.06 5.93
C VAL A 57 -0.01 -17.23 7.15
N ALA A 58 1.01 -16.71 7.81
CA ALA A 58 0.88 -15.67 8.80
C ALA A 58 1.89 -14.56 8.47
N THR A 59 1.52 -13.31 8.68
CA THR A 59 2.44 -12.18 8.45
C THR A 59 3.64 -12.27 9.37
N THR A 60 3.43 -12.23 10.68
CA THR A 60 4.52 -12.22 11.68
C THR A 60 4.87 -13.63 12.18
N PRO A 61 6.12 -13.86 12.63
CA PRO A 61 6.50 -15.12 13.27
C PRO A 61 5.66 -15.48 14.50
N ILE A 62 5.16 -14.48 15.25
CA ILE A 62 4.34 -14.65 16.44
C ILE A 62 3.00 -15.29 16.08
N LEU A 63 2.31 -14.73 15.08
CA LEU A 63 1.06 -15.30 14.57
C LEU A 63 1.29 -16.68 13.94
N ALA A 64 2.42 -16.86 13.26
CA ALA A 64 2.80 -18.15 12.70
C ALA A 64 3.00 -19.23 13.77
N ASP A 65 3.59 -18.88 14.91
CA ASP A 65 3.83 -19.83 16.01
C ASP A 65 2.53 -20.25 16.70
N VAL A 66 1.65 -19.29 17.02
CA VAL A 66 0.30 -19.56 17.55
C VAL A 66 -0.49 -20.46 16.57
N ALA A 67 -0.43 -20.18 15.26
CA ALA A 67 -1.10 -21.00 14.26
C ALA A 67 -0.50 -22.41 14.13
N ARG A 68 0.82 -22.61 14.37
CA ARG A 68 1.43 -23.95 14.45
C ARG A 68 0.95 -24.72 15.68
N ALA A 69 0.93 -24.06 16.84
CA ALA A 69 0.48 -24.67 18.09
C ALA A 69 -0.98 -25.15 18.02
N VAL A 70 -1.86 -24.39 17.34
CA VAL A 70 -3.28 -24.76 17.15
C VAL A 70 -3.47 -25.79 16.02
N GLY A 71 -2.77 -25.64 14.89
CA GLY A 71 -2.90 -26.53 13.74
C GLY A 71 -2.32 -27.93 13.99
N GLY A 72 -1.18 -27.99 14.68
CA GLY A 72 -0.36 -29.18 14.81
C GLY A 72 0.08 -29.73 13.45
N GLU A 73 0.24 -31.05 13.35
CA GLU A 73 0.64 -31.74 12.12
C GLU A 73 -0.34 -31.57 10.93
N ARG A 74 -1.56 -31.06 11.18
CA ARG A 74 -2.61 -30.89 10.16
C ARG A 74 -2.47 -29.59 9.36
N ALA A 75 -1.59 -28.68 9.77
CA ALA A 75 -1.37 -27.40 9.10
C ALA A 75 0.12 -27.16 8.85
N ARG A 76 0.44 -26.61 7.67
CA ARG A 76 1.77 -26.16 7.30
C ARG A 76 1.76 -24.63 7.30
N VAL A 77 2.40 -24.05 8.33
CA VAL A 77 2.31 -22.61 8.61
C VAL A 77 3.63 -21.90 8.27
N HIS A 78 3.57 -21.08 7.21
CA HIS A 78 4.65 -20.19 6.81
C HIS A 78 4.51 -18.80 7.47
N ALA A 79 5.64 -18.15 7.75
CA ALA A 79 5.71 -16.77 8.22
C ALA A 79 6.30 -15.91 7.10
N LEU A 80 5.56 -14.91 6.63
CA LEU A 80 5.97 -14.05 5.50
C LEU A 80 7.11 -13.10 5.91
N ILE A 81 7.03 -12.56 7.13
CA ILE A 81 8.07 -11.70 7.72
C ILE A 81 9.07 -12.60 8.47
N PRO A 82 10.36 -12.59 8.13
CA PRO A 82 11.37 -13.41 8.80
C PRO A 82 11.54 -13.09 10.30
N ASN A 83 12.12 -14.05 11.04
CA ASN A 83 12.54 -13.83 12.43
C ASN A 83 13.53 -12.65 12.52
N GLY A 84 13.20 -11.63 13.30
CA GLY A 84 14.02 -10.43 13.48
C GLY A 84 13.84 -9.35 12.38
N ALA A 85 12.99 -9.58 11.37
CA ALA A 85 12.57 -8.53 10.45
C ALA A 85 11.42 -7.69 11.03
N ASP A 86 11.33 -6.43 10.61
CA ASP A 86 10.39 -5.44 11.14
C ASP A 86 9.06 -5.44 10.35
N PRO A 87 7.90 -5.71 10.98
CA PRO A 87 6.61 -5.76 10.28
C PRO A 87 6.15 -4.42 9.67
N HIS A 88 6.62 -3.28 10.19
CA HIS A 88 6.24 -1.95 9.71
C HIS A 88 7.11 -1.47 8.53
N SER A 89 8.25 -2.11 8.25
CA SER A 89 9.15 -1.74 7.13
C SER A 89 9.46 -2.89 6.15
N TYR A 90 9.15 -4.14 6.48
CA TYR A 90 9.40 -5.30 5.60
C TYR A 90 8.65 -5.25 4.27
N GLU A 91 9.37 -5.57 3.18
CA GLU A 91 8.86 -5.70 1.82
C GLU A 91 8.66 -7.19 1.46
N PRO A 92 7.46 -7.63 1.05
CA PRO A 92 7.24 -9.00 0.59
C PRO A 92 8.00 -9.31 -0.71
N SER A 93 8.68 -10.46 -0.75
CA SER A 93 9.31 -10.97 -1.96
C SER A 93 8.32 -11.72 -2.86
N LEU A 94 8.73 -12.01 -4.10
CA LEU A 94 7.98 -12.89 -5.01
C LEU A 94 7.74 -14.31 -4.45
N ARG A 95 8.50 -14.76 -3.44
CA ARG A 95 8.25 -16.04 -2.75
C ARG A 95 7.08 -15.93 -1.78
N ASP A 96 6.95 -14.80 -1.11
CA ASP A 96 5.87 -14.52 -0.17
C ASP A 96 4.53 -14.39 -0.91
N VAL A 97 4.53 -13.69 -2.05
CA VAL A 97 3.38 -13.62 -2.97
C VAL A 97 2.96 -15.02 -3.45
N ARG A 98 3.93 -15.86 -3.84
CA ARG A 98 3.68 -17.26 -4.24
C ARG A 98 3.09 -18.08 -3.09
N ASP A 99 3.62 -17.93 -1.88
CA ASP A 99 3.21 -18.75 -0.74
C ASP A 99 1.86 -18.32 -0.16
N VAL A 100 1.48 -17.04 -0.30
CA VAL A 100 0.09 -16.56 -0.18
C VAL A 100 -0.82 -17.21 -1.23
N ALA A 101 -0.40 -17.25 -2.50
CA ALA A 101 -1.18 -17.81 -3.60
C ALA A 101 -1.40 -19.35 -3.50
N TYR A 102 -0.61 -20.05 -2.68
CA TYR A 102 -0.84 -21.46 -2.32
C TYR A 102 -1.51 -21.66 -0.97
N ALA A 103 -1.79 -20.61 -0.20
CA ALA A 103 -2.46 -20.71 1.09
C ALA A 103 -3.98 -20.87 0.95
N ARG A 104 -4.62 -21.35 2.02
CA ARG A 104 -6.09 -21.38 2.18
C ARG A 104 -6.59 -20.57 3.38
N LEU A 105 -5.67 -20.12 4.22
CA LEU A 105 -5.90 -19.34 5.43
C LEU A 105 -4.73 -18.38 5.63
N ALA A 106 -5.04 -17.10 5.85
CA ALA A 106 -4.06 -16.08 6.21
C ALA A 106 -4.38 -15.45 7.56
N PHE A 107 -3.36 -15.36 8.42
CA PHE A 107 -3.40 -14.55 9.63
C PHE A 107 -2.59 -13.26 9.43
N THR A 108 -3.26 -12.13 9.55
CA THR A 108 -2.62 -10.80 9.70
C THR A 108 -2.86 -10.32 11.13
N ASN A 109 -2.05 -9.40 11.64
CA ASN A 109 -2.32 -8.75 12.91
C ASN A 109 -3.39 -7.67 12.72
N GLY A 110 -3.16 -6.78 11.75
CA GLY A 110 -3.92 -5.55 11.61
C GLY A 110 -3.44 -4.49 12.61
N LEU A 111 -4.29 -3.49 12.90
CA LEU A 111 -3.98 -2.37 13.81
C LEU A 111 -2.69 -1.61 13.43
N LEU A 112 -2.44 -1.46 12.12
CA LEU A 112 -1.26 -0.81 11.54
C LEU A 112 0.11 -1.45 11.88
N LEU A 113 0.14 -2.69 12.39
CA LEU A 113 1.40 -3.42 12.61
C LEU A 113 2.11 -3.75 11.29
N GLU A 114 1.36 -4.22 10.29
CA GLU A 114 1.89 -4.43 8.95
C GLU A 114 1.67 -3.22 8.04
N GLN A 115 2.63 -2.97 7.14
CA GLN A 115 2.41 -2.02 6.04
C GLN A 115 1.13 -2.36 5.27
N ARG A 116 0.34 -1.34 4.91
CA ARG A 116 -0.92 -1.51 4.17
C ARG A 116 -0.74 -2.29 2.86
N LYS A 117 0.40 -2.14 2.19
CA LYS A 117 0.77 -2.90 0.98
C LYS A 117 0.98 -4.41 1.23
N MET A 118 1.49 -4.81 2.39
CA MET A 118 1.58 -6.22 2.80
C MET A 118 0.17 -6.81 2.96
N VAL A 119 -0.72 -6.12 3.70
CA VAL A 119 -2.10 -6.57 3.90
C VAL A 119 -2.87 -6.63 2.57
N ALA A 120 -2.67 -5.64 1.70
CA ALA A 120 -3.25 -5.60 0.36
C ALA A 120 -2.71 -6.72 -0.55
N MET A 121 -1.40 -7.01 -0.50
CA MET A 121 -0.79 -8.14 -1.22
C MET A 121 -1.43 -9.45 -0.78
N VAL A 122 -1.55 -9.68 0.54
CA VAL A 122 -2.21 -10.88 1.09
C VAL A 122 -3.65 -10.98 0.60
N SER A 123 -4.46 -9.93 0.72
CA SER A 123 -5.86 -9.96 0.28
C SER A 123 -6.05 -10.13 -1.23
N SER A 124 -5.08 -9.70 -2.04
CA SER A 124 -5.18 -9.72 -3.51
C SER A 124 -4.70 -11.04 -4.12
N ASN A 125 -3.81 -11.76 -3.45
CA ASN A 125 -3.21 -13.00 -3.96
C ASN A 125 -3.80 -14.28 -3.32
N LEU A 126 -4.60 -14.16 -2.25
CA LEU A 126 -5.29 -15.31 -1.67
C LEU A 126 -6.28 -15.97 -2.66
N PRO A 127 -6.25 -17.30 -2.83
CA PRO A 127 -7.21 -18.00 -3.67
C PRO A 127 -8.67 -17.78 -3.26
N GLN A 128 -9.57 -17.68 -4.23
CA GLN A 128 -11.00 -17.47 -3.97
C GLN A 128 -11.58 -18.56 -3.05
N GLY A 129 -12.27 -18.13 -1.99
CA GLY A 129 -12.80 -19.03 -0.95
C GLY A 129 -11.82 -19.36 0.18
N SER A 130 -10.61 -18.79 0.17
CA SER A 130 -9.71 -18.77 1.33
C SER A 130 -10.18 -17.76 2.38
N ALA A 131 -9.75 -17.94 3.63
CA ALA A 131 -10.08 -17.02 4.73
C ALA A 131 -8.89 -16.11 5.07
N GLN A 132 -9.16 -14.82 5.32
CA GLN A 132 -8.22 -13.89 5.95
C GLN A 132 -8.76 -13.45 7.31
N VAL A 133 -7.89 -13.49 8.32
CA VAL A 133 -8.21 -13.14 9.71
C VAL A 133 -7.19 -12.11 10.19
N ALA A 134 -7.65 -10.85 10.33
CA ALA A 134 -6.95 -9.84 11.11
C ALA A 134 -7.18 -10.13 12.59
N VAL A 135 -6.18 -10.70 13.26
CA VAL A 135 -6.30 -11.32 14.58
C VAL A 135 -6.54 -10.27 15.66
N ALA A 136 -5.77 -9.17 15.66
CA ALA A 136 -5.91 -8.13 16.68
C ALA A 136 -7.17 -7.28 16.45
N GLU A 137 -7.47 -6.93 15.19
CA GLU A 137 -8.69 -6.18 14.82
C GLU A 137 -10.00 -6.91 15.14
N ARG A 138 -9.98 -8.23 15.27
CA ARG A 138 -11.16 -9.04 15.65
C ARG A 138 -11.13 -9.54 17.09
N ILE A 139 -10.08 -9.24 17.87
CA ILE A 139 -9.83 -9.92 19.15
C ILE A 139 -10.95 -9.69 20.18
N GLU A 140 -11.61 -8.53 20.14
CA GLU A 140 -12.73 -8.18 21.03
C GLU A 140 -13.95 -9.09 20.84
N GLN A 141 -14.17 -9.59 19.61
CA GLN A 141 -15.24 -10.54 19.29
C GLN A 141 -15.03 -11.91 19.96
N TYR A 142 -13.80 -12.17 20.41
CA TYR A 142 -13.37 -13.39 21.10
C TYR A 142 -12.97 -13.15 22.57
N GLY A 143 -13.37 -12.01 23.14
CA GLY A 143 -13.15 -11.68 24.56
C GLY A 143 -11.76 -11.12 24.88
N GLY A 144 -10.94 -10.79 23.89
CA GLY A 144 -9.78 -9.94 24.11
C GLY A 144 -10.20 -8.51 24.44
N LYS A 145 -9.30 -7.75 25.07
CA LYS A 145 -9.46 -6.31 25.28
C LYS A 145 -8.38 -5.58 24.49
N LEU A 146 -8.78 -4.67 23.63
CA LEU A 146 -7.84 -3.70 23.08
C LEU A 146 -7.52 -2.70 24.19
N GLU A 147 -6.32 -2.79 24.75
CA GLU A 147 -5.75 -1.67 25.47
C GLU A 147 -5.39 -0.60 24.43
N PRO A 148 -6.01 0.60 24.45
CA PRO A 148 -5.63 1.65 23.53
C PRO A 148 -4.19 2.06 23.82
N VAL A 149 -3.46 2.48 22.78
CA VAL A 149 -2.21 3.19 22.98
C VAL A 149 -2.55 4.47 23.75
N VAL A 150 -2.14 4.53 25.02
CA VAL A 150 -2.23 5.75 25.81
C VAL A 150 -1.10 6.65 25.32
N GLU A 151 -1.43 7.51 24.37
CA GLU A 151 -0.57 8.62 23.96
C GLU A 151 -0.38 9.55 25.17
N ASP A 152 0.74 9.38 25.85
CA ASP A 152 1.16 10.29 26.93
C ASP A 152 1.51 11.64 26.28
N ALA A 153 0.82 12.72 26.67
CA ALA A 153 1.07 14.06 26.13
C ALA A 153 2.43 14.67 26.53
N SER A 154 3.26 13.98 27.31
CA SER A 154 4.70 14.28 27.43
C SER A 154 5.57 13.60 26.36
N LEU A 155 5.01 12.62 25.65
CA LEU A 155 5.51 12.01 24.42
C LEU A 155 4.81 12.55 23.16
N ASP A 156 4.03 13.64 23.26
CA ASP A 156 3.43 14.39 22.14
C ASP A 156 4.51 15.07 21.29
N SER A 157 5.24 14.24 20.54
CA SER A 157 6.01 14.68 19.39
C SER A 157 5.02 15.27 18.37
N ILE A 158 5.31 16.45 17.82
CA ILE A 158 4.29 17.17 17.03
C ILE A 158 3.83 16.33 15.83
N TRP A 159 2.59 15.84 15.86
CA TRP A 159 2.02 14.94 14.85
C TRP A 159 1.79 15.62 13.48
N LEU A 160 2.88 15.88 12.76
CA LEU A 160 2.89 16.41 11.41
C LEU A 160 3.49 15.39 10.46
N GLY A 161 2.61 14.70 9.76
CA GLY A 161 2.97 13.66 8.80
C GLY A 161 3.38 14.17 7.41
N LEU A 162 4.00 13.27 6.65
CA LEU A 162 4.23 13.43 5.21
C LEU A 162 3.31 12.47 4.45
N ARG A 163 2.76 12.95 3.32
CA ARG A 163 1.98 12.13 2.40
C ARG A 163 2.55 12.26 0.99
N VAL A 164 2.65 11.13 0.30
CA VAL A 164 2.93 11.04 -1.14
C VAL A 164 1.64 10.67 -1.85
N GLU A 165 1.21 11.47 -2.81
CA GLU A 165 0.11 11.13 -3.71
C GLU A 165 0.66 10.89 -5.11
N GLY A 166 0.33 9.74 -5.70
CA GLY A 166 0.80 9.32 -7.02
C GLY A 166 -0.10 8.23 -7.58
N THR A 167 -0.34 8.25 -8.89
CA THR A 167 -1.25 7.31 -9.55
C THR A 167 -0.48 6.12 -10.08
N GLU A 168 -0.56 4.98 -9.39
CA GLU A 168 -0.18 3.69 -9.96
C GLU A 168 -0.93 3.47 -11.29
N PRO A 169 -0.25 3.13 -12.41
CA PRO A 169 -0.93 2.86 -13.67
C PRO A 169 -1.79 1.60 -13.51
N SER A 170 -3.12 1.79 -13.54
CA SER A 170 -4.08 0.70 -13.32
C SER A 170 -3.85 -0.44 -14.31
N SER A 171 -3.79 -1.68 -13.82
CA SER A 171 -3.38 -2.88 -14.57
C SER A 171 -4.36 -3.25 -15.70
N ALA A 172 -4.23 -2.58 -16.85
CA ALA A 172 -5.05 -2.76 -18.03
C ALA A 172 -4.21 -2.70 -19.31
N SER A 173 -4.16 -3.82 -20.05
CA SER A 173 -3.64 -3.94 -21.42
C SER A 173 -2.12 -3.92 -21.67
N ALA A 174 -1.46 -4.99 -21.24
CA ALA A 174 -0.64 -5.87 -22.11
C ALA A 174 0.80 -5.50 -22.54
N SER A 175 1.48 -6.56 -23.00
CA SER A 175 2.85 -6.67 -23.56
C SER A 175 4.03 -6.53 -22.58
N HIS A 176 4.87 -7.58 -22.52
CA HIS A 176 6.17 -7.53 -21.86
C HIS A 176 7.23 -6.99 -22.83
N SER A 177 7.84 -5.87 -22.49
CA SER A 177 9.17 -5.47 -22.98
C SER A 177 10.12 -5.37 -21.77
N ALA A 178 11.04 -6.31 -21.66
CA ALA A 178 11.92 -6.43 -20.50
C ALA A 178 13.14 -5.50 -20.60
N GLU A 179 12.95 -4.18 -20.44
CA GLU A 179 14.06 -3.22 -20.30
C GLU A 179 13.69 -1.88 -19.61
N SER A 180 12.63 -1.87 -18.79
CA SER A 180 12.26 -0.73 -17.92
C SER A 180 12.20 -1.16 -16.44
N PRO A 181 12.54 -0.29 -15.48
CA PRO A 181 12.14 -0.47 -14.08
C PRO A 181 10.61 -0.59 -13.98
N SER A 182 10.11 -1.39 -13.04
CA SER A 182 8.68 -1.41 -12.73
C SER A 182 8.30 -0.18 -11.92
N ASP A 183 7.18 0.48 -12.30
CA ASP A 183 6.67 1.69 -11.63
C ASP A 183 6.40 1.48 -10.12
N SER A 184 6.28 0.22 -9.68
CA SER A 184 6.18 -0.22 -8.28
C SER A 184 7.28 0.31 -7.36
N ASP A 185 8.45 0.64 -7.92
CA ASP A 185 9.65 1.02 -7.18
C ASP A 185 9.78 2.55 -7.07
N ALA A 186 8.76 3.31 -7.52
CA ALA A 186 8.71 4.76 -7.46
C ALA A 186 8.52 5.29 -6.03
N SER A 187 9.32 6.29 -5.66
CA SER A 187 9.30 6.92 -4.34
C SER A 187 9.59 8.41 -4.43
N VAL A 188 9.42 9.12 -3.31
CA VAL A 188 9.80 10.53 -3.15
C VAL A 188 10.74 10.64 -1.95
N ALA A 189 11.97 11.08 -2.21
CA ALA A 189 12.91 11.47 -1.17
C ALA A 189 12.61 12.91 -0.74
N PHE A 190 12.22 13.09 0.52
CA PHE A 190 12.09 14.38 1.17
C PHE A 190 13.38 14.71 1.91
N SER A 191 13.91 15.92 1.72
CA SER A 191 15.14 16.40 2.38
C SER A 191 14.95 17.83 2.85
N VAL A 192 15.58 18.20 3.97
CA VAL A 192 15.55 19.57 4.50
C VAL A 192 16.85 20.28 4.08
N THR A 193 16.73 21.44 3.44
CA THR A 193 17.89 22.18 2.88
C THR A 193 18.20 23.48 3.63
N ARG A 194 17.20 24.09 4.26
CA ARG A 194 17.35 25.21 5.22
C ARG A 194 16.48 24.98 6.46
N VAL A 195 17.00 25.36 7.62
CA VAL A 195 16.27 25.56 8.88
C VAL A 195 16.57 26.98 9.36
N LYS A 196 15.56 27.82 9.57
CA LYS A 196 15.70 29.10 10.30
C LYS A 196 14.85 29.04 11.56
N GLY A 197 15.41 29.48 12.68
CA GLY A 197 14.80 29.34 13.99
C GLY A 197 15.87 29.06 15.04
N PRO A 198 15.49 29.00 16.32
CA PRO A 198 16.74 29.16 17.69
C PRO A 198 15.97 29.49 17.73
N GLY A 199 15.68 27.87 18.19
CA GLY A 199 16.59 26.74 18.63
C GLY A 199 17.06 25.74 17.56
N GLN A 200 17.45 24.55 18.02
CA GLN A 200 17.54 23.33 17.18
C GLN A 200 16.13 22.79 16.90
N VAL A 201 15.97 22.11 15.78
CA VAL A 201 14.85 21.21 15.45
C VAL A 201 15.39 19.84 15.03
N ALA A 202 14.63 18.79 15.32
CA ALA A 202 14.77 17.46 14.74
C ALA A 202 13.39 16.91 14.35
N ALA A 203 13.35 16.11 13.28
CA ALA A 203 12.17 15.39 12.80
C ALA A 203 12.58 13.95 12.40
N PHE A 204 11.83 12.95 12.86
CA PHE A 204 12.21 11.55 12.71
C PHE A 204 10.99 10.62 12.71
N ILE A 205 11.18 9.38 12.24
CA ILE A 205 10.27 8.28 12.56
C ILE A 205 10.97 7.28 13.49
N THR A 206 10.20 6.62 14.33
CA THR A 206 10.68 5.50 15.16
C THR A 206 10.17 4.20 14.54
N GLN A 207 11.09 3.37 14.06
CA GLN A 207 10.80 2.03 13.56
C GLN A 207 10.50 1.08 14.73
N THR A 208 9.94 -0.10 14.45
CA THR A 208 9.26 -0.98 15.44
C THR A 208 10.16 -1.45 16.58
N PHE A 209 11.46 -1.62 16.29
CA PHE A 209 12.46 -2.03 17.26
C PHE A 209 13.19 -0.85 17.93
N GLY A 210 12.63 0.37 17.85
CA GLY A 210 13.18 1.58 18.45
C GLY A 210 14.31 2.22 17.65
N ALA A 211 14.59 1.75 16.43
CA ALA A 211 15.54 2.39 15.52
C ALA A 211 14.97 3.73 15.02
N VAL A 212 15.77 4.79 15.05
CA VAL A 212 15.33 6.14 14.70
C VAL A 212 15.87 6.52 13.33
N GLU A 213 14.97 6.95 12.43
CA GLU A 213 15.28 7.37 11.07
C GLU A 213 15.00 8.87 10.90
N MET A 214 16.06 9.64 10.59
CA MET A 214 16.05 11.10 10.67
C MET A 214 15.65 11.76 9.34
N MET A 215 14.42 12.27 9.29
CA MET A 215 13.97 13.21 8.24
C MET A 215 14.70 14.56 8.34
N CYS A 216 15.01 14.99 9.56
CA CYS A 216 15.78 16.21 9.83
C CYS A 216 16.54 16.10 11.17
N ASP A 217 17.84 16.37 11.18
CA ASP A 217 18.54 16.95 12.33
C ASP A 217 19.25 18.24 11.89
N SER A 218 18.81 19.36 12.43
CA SER A 218 19.41 20.66 12.13
C SER A 218 20.82 20.86 12.73
N GLN A 219 21.36 19.92 13.51
CA GLN A 219 22.76 19.87 13.95
C GLN A 219 23.56 18.69 13.34
N ALA A 220 23.05 18.08 12.24
CA ALA A 220 23.74 17.00 11.55
C ALA A 220 25.16 17.39 11.11
N ARG A 221 26.07 16.40 11.06
CA ARG A 221 27.46 16.60 10.62
C ARG A 221 27.51 16.96 9.13
N GLY A 222 27.71 18.24 8.84
CA GLY A 222 27.66 18.80 7.48
C GLY A 222 26.84 20.08 7.40
N THR A 223 25.99 20.34 8.40
CA THR A 223 25.28 21.61 8.56
C THR A 223 26.24 22.78 8.80
N GLN A 224 25.90 23.93 8.22
CA GLN A 224 26.56 25.21 8.49
C GLN A 224 25.57 26.11 9.22
N GLU A 225 25.94 26.62 10.40
CA GLU A 225 25.13 27.61 11.14
C GLU A 225 25.62 29.03 10.86
N SER A 226 24.67 29.94 10.67
CA SER A 226 24.84 31.37 10.46
C SER A 226 23.78 32.14 11.25
N ALA A 227 23.90 33.47 11.32
CA ALA A 227 22.89 34.32 11.92
C ALA A 227 22.40 35.36 10.91
N GLN A 228 21.08 35.47 10.74
CA GLN A 228 20.42 36.45 9.90
C GLN A 228 19.36 37.19 10.74
N ASP A 229 19.46 38.51 10.80
CA ASP A 229 18.56 39.38 11.57
C ASP A 229 18.39 38.98 13.05
N GLY A 230 19.44 38.40 13.64
CA GLY A 230 19.47 37.87 15.01
C GLY A 230 18.90 36.46 15.19
N VAL A 231 18.36 35.85 14.13
CA VAL A 231 17.84 34.46 14.14
C VAL A 231 18.91 33.51 13.59
N ARG A 232 19.03 32.32 14.18
CA ARG A 232 19.94 31.27 13.70
C ARG A 232 19.39 30.68 12.39
N VAL A 233 20.24 30.52 11.38
CA VAL A 233 19.92 29.94 10.07
C VAL A 233 20.94 28.84 9.77
N ARG A 234 20.45 27.64 9.48
CA ARG A 234 21.25 26.45 9.20
C ARG A 234 20.95 25.94 7.79
N THR A 235 21.99 25.54 7.08
CA THR A 235 21.91 25.04 5.71
C THR A 235 22.87 23.88 5.50
N GLY A 236 22.60 23.06 4.49
CA GLY A 236 23.37 21.86 4.16
C GLY A 236 22.51 20.61 4.19
N ASP A 237 23.16 19.45 4.24
CA ASP A 237 22.47 18.17 4.45
C ASP A 237 22.07 18.04 5.91
N MET A 238 20.76 17.95 6.15
CA MET A 238 20.15 17.75 7.47
C MET A 238 19.48 16.38 7.58
N GLY A 239 19.70 15.48 6.62
CA GLY A 239 19.01 14.20 6.51
C GLY A 239 17.85 14.23 5.50
N SER A 240 17.31 13.04 5.27
CA SER A 240 16.23 12.81 4.32
C SER A 240 15.46 11.54 4.67
N LEU A 241 14.15 11.55 4.40
CA LEU A 241 13.28 10.38 4.49
C LEU A 241 12.69 10.06 3.12
N GLU A 242 12.76 8.80 2.70
CA GLU A 242 12.22 8.34 1.42
C GLU A 242 10.90 7.58 1.61
N LEU A 243 9.89 7.95 0.84
CA LEU A 243 8.52 7.44 1.00
C LEU A 243 7.97 6.94 -0.35
N PRO A 244 7.42 5.71 -0.45
CA PRO A 244 6.84 5.19 -1.69
C PRO A 244 5.55 5.93 -2.08
N LEU A 245 5.05 5.70 -3.30
CA LEU A 245 3.76 6.25 -3.72
C LEU A 245 2.62 5.80 -2.79
N GLN A 246 1.62 6.68 -2.60
CA GLN A 246 0.51 6.52 -1.64
C GLN A 246 0.92 6.32 -0.17
N ALA A 247 2.18 6.53 0.19
CA ALA A 247 2.61 6.56 1.59
C ALA A 247 1.95 7.71 2.36
N HIS A 248 1.59 7.42 3.60
CA HIS A 248 1.21 8.40 4.61
C HIS A 248 1.92 8.00 5.91
N THR A 249 2.91 8.79 6.33
CA THR A 249 3.68 8.55 7.55
C THR A 249 3.51 9.69 8.53
N HIS A 250 3.67 9.42 9.82
CA HIS A 250 3.66 10.42 10.88
C HIS A 250 5.09 10.62 11.40
N LEU A 251 5.58 11.86 11.40
CA LEU A 251 6.87 12.21 11.98
C LEU A 251 6.70 12.60 13.44
N SER A 252 7.65 12.18 14.27
CA SER A 252 7.94 12.76 15.57
C SER A 252 8.85 13.97 15.40
N TRP A 253 8.53 15.09 16.06
CA TRP A 253 9.33 16.32 16.02
C TRP A 253 9.74 16.77 17.42
N ALA A 254 10.97 17.29 17.53
CA ALA A 254 11.52 17.89 18.75
C ALA A 254 12.11 19.28 18.46
N PHE A 255 11.91 20.23 19.36
CA PHE A 255 12.35 21.62 19.24
C PHE A 255 13.02 22.04 20.55
N ALA A 256 14.24 22.56 20.50
CA ALA A 256 15.03 22.85 21.71
C ALA A 256 14.61 24.14 22.44
N ASP A 257 14.04 25.11 21.71
CA ASP A 257 13.66 26.42 22.22
C ASP A 257 12.25 26.80 21.73
N ALA A 258 11.53 27.64 22.48
CA ALA A 258 10.30 28.27 21.98
C ALA A 258 10.61 29.39 20.99
N GLY A 259 9.80 29.52 19.93
CA GLY A 259 10.00 30.51 18.87
C GLY A 259 9.30 30.15 17.55
N VAL A 260 9.59 30.91 16.51
CA VAL A 260 9.15 30.61 15.14
C VAL A 260 10.26 29.83 14.44
N TYR A 261 9.89 28.77 13.75
CA TYR A 261 10.78 27.99 12.88
C TYR A 261 10.27 28.04 11.43
N GLU A 262 11.18 28.16 10.48
CA GLU A 262 10.97 27.99 9.04
C GLU A 262 11.86 26.84 8.56
N LEU A 263 11.33 25.93 7.73
CA LEU A 263 12.14 24.88 7.09
C LEU A 263 11.86 24.87 5.59
N ASP A 264 12.89 24.86 4.77
CA ASP A 264 12.76 24.61 3.34
C ASP A 264 12.91 23.12 3.09
N VAL A 265 11.83 22.52 2.57
CA VAL A 265 11.74 21.08 2.30
C VAL A 265 11.73 20.85 0.79
N LEU A 266 12.58 19.93 0.34
CA LEU A 266 12.71 19.53 -1.04
C LEU A 266 12.16 18.11 -1.23
N ALA A 267 11.17 17.96 -2.13
CA ALA A 267 10.67 16.69 -2.61
C ALA A 267 11.33 16.30 -3.96
N THR A 268 12.05 15.19 -3.98
CA THR A 268 12.75 14.68 -5.18
C THR A 268 12.24 13.28 -5.53
N PRO A 269 11.59 13.09 -6.69
CA PRO A 269 11.20 11.75 -7.15
C PRO A 269 12.41 10.82 -7.35
N ARG A 270 12.20 9.52 -7.10
CA ARG A 270 13.12 8.42 -7.39
C ARG A 270 12.40 7.37 -8.21
N ASN A 271 13.13 6.72 -9.12
CA ASN A 271 12.63 5.65 -9.99
C ASN A 271 11.32 5.98 -10.73
N ALA A 272 10.98 7.27 -10.85
CA ALA A 272 9.70 7.73 -11.38
C ALA A 272 9.72 7.79 -12.92
N PRO A 273 8.56 7.66 -13.59
CA PRO A 273 8.46 7.71 -15.06
C PRO A 273 9.05 8.98 -15.69
N GLU A 274 9.50 8.86 -16.95
CA GLU A 274 9.99 9.99 -17.73
C GLU A 274 8.97 11.15 -17.76
N GLY A 275 9.43 12.35 -17.42
CA GLY A 275 8.59 13.54 -17.27
C GLY A 275 8.23 13.90 -15.83
N CYS A 276 8.41 12.99 -14.86
CA CYS A 276 8.32 13.35 -13.44
C CYS A 276 9.49 14.27 -13.05
N THR A 277 9.20 15.50 -12.61
CA THR A 277 10.24 16.52 -12.34
C THR A 277 10.39 16.82 -10.85
N ARG A 278 11.63 17.10 -10.43
CA ARG A 278 11.96 17.55 -9.07
C ARG A 278 11.12 18.77 -8.70
N HIS A 279 10.38 18.69 -7.60
CA HIS A 279 9.52 19.79 -7.19
C HIS A 279 10.36 20.97 -6.67
N ARG A 280 9.79 22.17 -6.70
CA ARG A 280 10.40 23.34 -6.07
C ARG A 280 10.49 23.12 -4.55
N GLU A 281 11.48 23.74 -3.92
CA GLU A 281 11.56 23.80 -2.47
C GLU A 281 10.33 24.54 -1.90
N HIS A 282 9.74 23.96 -0.86
CA HIS A 282 8.58 24.51 -0.17
C HIS A 282 8.98 24.93 1.23
N CYS A 283 8.76 26.21 1.55
CA CYS A 283 8.97 26.72 2.91
C CYS A 283 7.77 26.37 3.78
N MET A 284 8.01 25.62 4.84
CA MET A 284 7.05 25.34 5.92
C MET A 284 7.36 26.22 7.14
N SER A 285 6.36 26.54 7.96
CA SER A 285 6.53 27.42 9.13
C SER A 285 5.76 26.94 10.36
N TRP A 286 6.41 26.99 11.52
CA TRP A 286 5.90 26.54 12.82
C TRP A 286 5.99 27.63 13.87
N TRP A 287 5.07 27.59 14.85
CA TRP A 287 5.11 28.41 16.06
C TRP A 287 5.19 27.49 17.29
N VAL A 288 6.33 27.48 17.96
CA VAL A 288 6.58 26.68 19.17
C VAL A 288 6.46 27.58 20.41
N LYS A 289 5.72 27.13 21.43
CA LYS A 289 5.52 27.88 22.68
C LYS A 289 5.73 26.96 23.88
N THR A 290 6.51 27.39 24.86
CA THR A 290 6.58 26.77 26.19
C THR A 290 5.29 27.07 26.97
N LEU A 291 4.67 26.03 27.52
CA LEU A 291 3.55 26.12 28.46
C LEU A 291 3.99 25.73 29.88
N PRO A 292 3.34 26.27 30.93
CA PRO A 292 3.85 26.13 32.30
C PRO A 292 3.79 24.70 32.88
N ARG A 293 2.80 23.88 32.47
CA ARG A 293 2.65 22.43 32.76
C ARG A 293 1.57 21.82 31.84
N PRO A 294 1.65 20.51 31.51
CA PRO A 294 2.72 19.86 30.72
C PRO A 294 2.75 20.43 29.27
N PRO A 295 3.62 19.99 28.34
CA PRO A 295 3.70 20.62 27.02
C PRO A 295 2.50 20.26 26.12
N LEU A 296 1.76 21.28 25.65
CA LEU A 296 0.86 21.18 24.49
C LEU A 296 1.38 22.15 23.42
N VAL A 297 1.91 21.62 22.32
CA VAL A 297 2.48 22.46 21.24
C VAL A 297 1.41 22.79 20.20
N TRP A 298 1.12 24.07 20.03
CA TRP A 298 0.10 24.55 19.11
C TRP A 298 0.64 24.82 17.71
N VAL A 299 0.41 23.91 16.78
CA VAL A 299 0.73 24.10 15.35
C VAL A 299 -0.28 25.01 14.68
N GLN A 300 0.20 25.95 13.87
CA GLN A 300 -0.60 26.62 12.84
C GLN A 300 0.15 26.58 11.51
N ILE A 301 -0.15 25.58 10.68
CA ILE A 301 0.29 25.56 9.27
C ILE A 301 -0.41 26.72 8.55
N ARG A 302 0.32 27.49 7.75
CA ARG A 302 -0.26 28.43 6.78
C ARG A 302 0.19 28.03 5.37
N PRO A 303 -0.73 27.61 4.48
CA PRO A 303 -0.43 27.57 3.05
C PRO A 303 -0.33 28.99 2.48
N PHE A 304 0.38 29.12 1.37
CA PHE A 304 0.40 30.26 0.44
C PHE A 304 0.06 29.74 -0.96
#